data_AF-A0A3M6VCN0-F1
#
_entry.id   AF-A0A3M6VCN0-F1
#
_cell.length_a   1.000
_cell.length_b   1.000
_cell.length_c   1.000
_cell.angle_alpha   90.00
_cell.angle_beta   90.00
_cell.angle_gamma   90.00
#
_symmetry.space_group_name_H-M   'P 1'
#
loop_
_entity.id
_entity.type
_entity.pdbx_description
1 polymer ?
#
loop_
_entity_poly.entity_id
_entity_poly.type
_entity_poly.pdbx_seq_one_letter_code
_entity_poly.pdbx_strand_id
1 'polypeptide(L)'
;MATSLLRDQSSSLLAPRLWQWPSSRLFSSLLKPRGFSDVLRFATIQPADGQLTPADFRFKAALVANTASTCSHASQLEQLQTLHEKYSERGLVVVAVPSNDFAGQEPGNADDILKRYAEFKVTFSIAHKTSVTGEEAHPFFKKIADKYSTSVAPTWNFDKFLVDHRGEMRAVFPNDTEPLMDEVVTEIKEVLEELPRALEPGQEMEEEEEEEYDYEEEDEDSDDEDSKERGGVETKSQ
;
A
#
# COMPACT_ATOMS: atom_id res chain seq x y z
N MET A 1 -18.06 81.32 -34.71
CA MET A 1 -17.15 81.00 -35.83
C MET A 1 -16.39 79.74 -35.40
N ALA A 2 -16.66 78.58 -35.98
CA ALA A 2 -16.32 78.13 -37.33
C ALA A 2 -14.91 77.50 -37.40
N THR A 3 -14.88 76.17 -37.61
CA THR A 3 -13.87 75.40 -38.40
C THR A 3 -12.41 75.34 -37.89
N SER A 4 -11.63 74.26 -38.09
CA SER A 4 -11.85 73.04 -38.88
C SER A 4 -10.87 71.89 -38.53
N LEU A 5 -11.41 70.65 -38.45
CA LEU A 5 -10.89 69.38 -39.02
C LEU A 5 -9.49 68.81 -38.67
N LEU A 6 -9.52 67.51 -38.32
CA LEU A 6 -8.58 66.41 -38.67
C LEU A 6 -7.14 66.43 -38.07
N ARG A 7 -6.45 65.28 -37.90
CA ARG A 7 -6.79 63.88 -38.25
C ARG A 7 -6.31 62.86 -37.19
N ASP A 8 -7.02 61.74 -37.15
CA ASP A 8 -6.67 60.44 -36.56
C ASP A 8 -5.31 59.85 -37.02
N GLN A 9 -4.65 59.06 -36.14
CA GLN A 9 -4.09 57.72 -36.42
C GLN A 9 -3.72 56.95 -35.13
N SER A 10 -3.70 55.61 -35.21
CA SER A 10 -3.78 54.66 -34.08
C SER A 10 -2.44 54.02 -33.63
N SER A 11 -2.53 53.18 -32.58
CA SER A 11 -1.59 52.12 -32.10
C SER A 11 -0.71 52.48 -30.89
N SER A 12 -0.34 51.55 -30.00
CA SER A 12 -0.92 50.25 -29.58
C SER A 12 -0.21 49.73 -28.32
N LEU A 13 -0.91 48.96 -27.47
CA LEU A 13 -0.41 47.95 -26.49
C LEU A 13 0.72 48.34 -25.48
N LEU A 14 0.57 47.96 -24.20
CA LEU A 14 1.34 46.83 -23.60
C LEU A 14 0.99 46.56 -22.11
N ALA A 15 1.45 45.40 -21.64
CA ALA A 15 1.07 44.66 -20.43
C ALA A 15 1.52 45.28 -19.07
N PRO A 16 0.96 44.79 -17.92
CA PRO A 16 1.39 45.20 -16.57
C PRO A 16 2.82 44.75 -16.18
N ARG A 17 3.30 45.30 -15.06
CA ARG A 17 4.70 45.20 -14.57
C ARG A 17 5.06 43.79 -14.08
N LEU A 18 6.30 43.37 -14.33
CA LEU A 18 6.84 42.08 -13.87
C LEU A 18 7.49 42.14 -12.47
N TRP A 19 7.20 41.09 -11.71
CA TRP A 19 8.03 40.38 -10.71
C TRP A 19 8.99 41.16 -9.77
N GLN A 20 8.78 40.94 -8.47
CA GLN A 20 9.84 40.39 -7.61
C GLN A 20 9.27 39.21 -6.80
N TRP A 21 10.09 38.20 -6.55
CA TRP A 21 9.71 36.95 -5.89
C TRP A 21 10.45 36.83 -4.56
N PRO A 22 9.77 36.45 -3.46
CA PRO A 22 10.45 35.81 -2.34
C PRO A 22 10.14 34.31 -2.30
N SER A 23 11.17 33.52 -1.99
CA SER A 23 11.05 32.17 -1.45
C SER A 23 10.16 32.18 -0.18
N SER A 24 9.47 31.11 0.19
CA SER A 24 9.69 29.71 -0.18
C SER A 24 8.37 28.96 -0.29
N ARG A 25 8.22 28.08 -1.29
CA ARG A 25 7.27 26.96 -1.14
C ARG A 25 7.86 26.00 -0.11
N LEU A 26 7.43 26.13 1.14
CA LEU A 26 7.40 24.98 2.04
C LEU A 26 6.32 24.03 1.51
N PHE A 27 6.66 23.29 0.44
CA PHE A 27 6.14 21.94 0.29
C PHE A 27 6.63 21.16 1.51
N SER A 28 5.87 21.24 2.60
CA SER A 28 5.86 20.20 3.61
C SER A 28 5.47 18.93 2.86
N SER A 29 6.49 18.17 2.46
CA SER A 29 6.30 16.94 1.73
C SER A 29 5.63 15.98 2.70
N LEU A 30 4.29 15.88 2.62
CA LEU A 30 3.50 14.85 3.29
C LEU A 30 3.81 13.50 2.65
N LEU A 31 5.04 13.04 2.85
CA LEU A 31 5.40 11.65 2.86
C LEU A 31 4.70 11.01 4.06
N LYS A 32 3.38 10.78 3.91
CA LYS A 32 2.71 9.64 4.51
C LYS A 32 3.66 8.43 4.37
N PRO A 33 3.80 7.57 5.39
CA PRO A 33 4.71 6.45 5.31
C PRO A 33 4.40 5.64 4.06
N ARG A 34 5.31 5.69 3.07
CA ARG A 34 5.16 5.01 1.78
C ARG A 34 4.79 3.56 2.01
N GLY A 35 4.06 2.94 1.10
CA GLY A 35 3.72 1.52 1.19
C GLY A 35 4.94 0.60 1.30
N PHE A 36 4.68 -0.69 1.45
CA PHE A 36 5.67 -1.76 1.42
C PHE A 36 6.51 -1.76 0.14
N SER A 37 6.09 -1.10 -0.96
CA SER A 37 6.86 -0.89 -2.20
C SER A 37 8.35 -0.62 -1.94
N ASP A 38 8.71 0.37 -1.12
CA ASP A 38 10.10 0.75 -0.85
C ASP A 38 10.94 -0.36 -0.19
N VAL A 39 10.29 -1.29 0.54
CA VAL A 39 10.93 -2.41 1.28
C VAL A 39 10.67 -3.78 0.65
N LEU A 40 9.93 -3.86 -0.46
CA LEU A 40 9.88 -5.03 -1.33
C LEU A 40 11.19 -5.14 -2.13
N ARG A 41 12.25 -5.52 -1.43
CA ARG A 41 13.59 -5.76 -1.98
C ARG A 41 14.16 -7.02 -1.33
N PHE A 42 14.53 -8.02 -2.13
CA PHE A 42 15.07 -9.28 -1.65
C PHE A 42 16.23 -9.71 -2.54
N ALA A 43 17.43 -9.89 -2.00
CA ALA A 43 18.49 -10.60 -2.71
C ALA A 43 18.12 -12.09 -2.78
N THR A 44 18.30 -12.75 -3.92
CA THR A 44 17.79 -14.10 -4.17
C THR A 44 18.88 -15.14 -4.40
N ILE A 45 18.65 -16.33 -3.85
CA ILE A 45 19.40 -17.55 -4.19
C ILE A 45 18.71 -18.31 -5.34
N GLN A 46 17.42 -18.06 -5.58
CA GLN A 46 16.70 -18.44 -6.79
C GLN A 46 15.88 -17.24 -7.30
N PRO A 47 16.16 -16.70 -8.50
CA PRO A 47 17.32 -16.98 -9.35
C PRO A 47 18.64 -16.67 -8.63
N ALA A 48 19.71 -17.39 -8.98
CA ALA A 48 21.03 -17.24 -8.39
C ALA A 48 21.62 -15.85 -8.68
N ASP A 49 22.30 -15.26 -7.68
CA ASP A 49 22.87 -13.90 -7.69
C ASP A 49 21.86 -12.79 -8.05
N GLY A 50 20.57 -13.08 -7.94
CA GLY A 50 19.49 -12.16 -8.32
C GLY A 50 19.12 -11.17 -7.22
N GLN A 51 18.30 -10.17 -7.59
CA GLN A 51 17.66 -9.29 -6.63
C GLN A 51 16.27 -8.88 -7.14
N LEU A 52 15.24 -9.15 -6.35
CA LEU A 52 13.95 -8.49 -6.47
C LEU A 52 14.05 -7.08 -5.88
N THR A 53 13.47 -6.10 -6.57
CA THR A 53 13.49 -4.68 -6.22
C THR A 53 12.09 -4.09 -6.30
N PRO A 54 11.85 -2.87 -5.77
CA PRO A 54 10.57 -2.18 -5.92
C PRO A 54 10.10 -1.99 -7.37
N ALA A 55 10.99 -2.10 -8.36
CA ALA A 55 10.63 -2.05 -9.78
C ALA A 55 9.90 -3.32 -10.24
N ASP A 56 10.28 -4.49 -9.71
CA ASP A 56 9.79 -5.80 -10.12
C ASP A 56 8.35 -6.06 -9.70
N PHE A 57 7.89 -5.34 -8.67
CA PHE A 57 6.52 -5.38 -8.12
C PHE A 57 5.61 -4.23 -8.62
N ARG A 58 6.09 -3.34 -9.50
CA ARG A 58 5.22 -2.26 -10.01
C ARG A 58 4.05 -2.85 -10.79
N PHE A 59 2.82 -2.42 -10.44
CA PHE A 59 1.57 -2.88 -11.03
C PHE A 59 1.31 -4.39 -10.85
N LYS A 60 1.81 -4.97 -9.75
CA LYS A 60 1.69 -6.39 -9.39
C LYS A 60 1.35 -6.54 -7.91
N ALA A 61 0.71 -7.66 -7.56
CA ALA A 61 0.59 -8.08 -6.16
C ALA A 61 1.83 -8.90 -5.74
N ALA A 62 2.20 -8.84 -4.47
CA ALA A 62 3.28 -9.63 -3.90
C ALA A 62 2.74 -10.55 -2.78
N LEU A 63 3.01 -11.86 -2.88
CA LEU A 63 2.77 -12.81 -1.79
C LEU A 63 4.12 -13.24 -1.21
N VAL A 64 4.50 -12.63 -0.10
CA VAL A 64 5.74 -12.93 0.63
C VAL A 64 5.43 -13.89 1.76
N ALA A 65 6.15 -15.01 1.87
CA ALA A 65 6.03 -15.96 2.98
C ALA A 65 7.38 -16.21 3.64
N ASN A 66 7.45 -16.22 4.98
CA ASN A 66 8.66 -16.63 5.68
C ASN A 66 8.68 -18.16 5.85
N THR A 67 9.70 -18.83 5.31
CA THR A 67 9.67 -20.28 5.05
C THR A 67 10.78 -21.04 5.79
N ALA A 68 10.58 -22.35 6.01
CA ALA A 68 11.54 -23.21 6.72
C ALA A 68 11.43 -24.68 6.28
N SER A 69 12.52 -25.27 5.76
CA SER A 69 12.50 -26.62 5.16
C SER A 69 12.27 -27.78 6.13
N THR A 70 12.42 -27.60 7.45
CA THR A 70 12.10 -28.64 8.44
C THR A 70 10.92 -28.27 9.34
N CYS A 71 9.99 -27.46 8.83
CA CYS A 71 8.71 -27.17 9.47
C CYS A 71 7.64 -28.21 9.10
N SER A 72 6.63 -28.41 9.95
CA SER A 72 5.42 -29.18 9.62
C SER A 72 4.66 -28.61 8.42
N HIS A 73 4.76 -27.31 8.19
CA HIS A 73 4.08 -26.60 7.10
C HIS A 73 4.90 -26.55 5.80
N ALA A 74 6.04 -27.26 5.71
CA ALA A 74 6.89 -27.24 4.51
C ALA A 74 6.18 -27.69 3.22
N SER A 75 5.15 -28.55 3.33
CA SER A 75 4.26 -28.92 2.22
C SER A 75 3.52 -27.74 1.58
N GLN A 76 3.34 -26.62 2.30
CA GLN A 76 2.76 -25.40 1.73
C GLN A 76 3.64 -24.78 0.63
N LEU A 77 4.90 -25.18 0.47
CA LEU A 77 5.73 -24.80 -0.68
C LEU A 77 5.13 -25.28 -2.01
N GLU A 78 4.51 -26.47 -2.05
CA GLU A 78 3.83 -26.98 -3.25
C GLU A 78 2.55 -26.18 -3.55
N GLN A 79 1.88 -25.69 -2.51
CA GLN A 79 0.70 -24.83 -2.63
C GLN A 79 1.06 -23.41 -3.09
N LEU A 80 2.15 -22.84 -2.57
CA LEU A 80 2.74 -21.58 -3.06
C LEU A 80 3.21 -21.71 -4.51
N GLN A 81 3.77 -22.85 -4.90
CA GLN A 81 4.11 -23.17 -6.29
C GLN A 81 2.86 -23.21 -7.17
N THR A 82 1.77 -23.84 -6.70
CA THR A 82 0.48 -23.88 -7.41
C THR A 82 -0.11 -22.48 -7.61
N LEU A 83 0.02 -21.58 -6.62
CA LEU A 83 -0.37 -20.17 -6.77
C LEU A 83 0.51 -19.44 -7.79
N HIS A 84 1.82 -19.65 -7.74
CA HIS A 84 2.77 -19.05 -8.68
C HIS A 84 2.48 -19.45 -10.13
N GLU A 85 2.32 -20.75 -10.41
CA GLU A 85 1.99 -21.26 -11.74
C GLU A 85 0.66 -20.70 -12.27
N LYS A 86 -0.34 -20.52 -11.39
CA LYS A 86 -1.69 -20.09 -11.76
C LYS A 86 -1.86 -18.58 -11.94
N TYR A 87 -1.03 -17.77 -11.27
CA TYR A 87 -1.26 -16.33 -11.13
C TYR A 87 -0.06 -15.43 -11.48
N SER A 88 1.14 -15.97 -11.75
CA SER A 88 2.31 -15.15 -12.10
C SER A 88 2.14 -14.35 -13.39
N GLU A 89 1.61 -14.97 -14.45
CA GLU A 89 1.25 -14.27 -15.70
C GLU A 89 0.15 -13.20 -15.50
N ARG A 90 -0.70 -13.36 -14.48
CA ARG A 90 -1.71 -12.37 -14.07
C ARG A 90 -1.15 -11.24 -13.19
N GLY A 91 0.12 -11.29 -12.78
CA GLY A 91 0.75 -10.25 -11.96
C GLY A 91 0.93 -10.60 -10.48
N LEU A 92 0.91 -11.87 -10.07
CA LEU A 92 1.29 -12.29 -8.71
C LEU A 92 2.79 -12.64 -8.62
N VAL A 93 3.53 -11.93 -7.77
CA VAL A 93 4.92 -12.26 -7.44
C VAL A 93 4.98 -13.02 -6.11
N VAL A 94 5.26 -14.33 -6.17
CA VAL A 94 5.44 -15.17 -4.97
C VAL A 94 6.90 -15.19 -4.55
N VAL A 95 7.17 -14.96 -3.26
CA VAL A 95 8.52 -14.89 -2.69
C VAL A 95 8.61 -15.74 -1.42
N ALA A 96 9.46 -16.76 -1.43
CA ALA A 96 9.92 -17.43 -0.22
C ALA A 96 11.04 -16.62 0.44
N VAL A 97 10.95 -16.42 1.75
CA VAL A 97 11.99 -15.81 2.57
C VAL A 97 12.42 -16.82 3.65
N PRO A 98 13.44 -17.65 3.38
CA PRO A 98 13.90 -18.65 4.33
C PRO A 98 14.36 -18.00 5.64
N SER A 99 13.96 -18.55 6.79
CA SER A 99 14.36 -18.02 8.09
C SER A 99 14.54 -19.10 9.15
N ASN A 100 15.50 -18.90 10.04
CA ASN A 100 15.83 -19.84 11.12
C ASN A 100 15.33 -19.37 12.50
N ASP A 101 14.69 -18.20 12.56
CA ASP A 101 14.25 -17.54 13.80
C ASP A 101 13.27 -18.42 14.61
N PHE A 102 12.37 -19.12 13.92
CA PHE A 102 11.37 -19.99 14.55
C PHE A 102 11.89 -21.42 14.72
N ALA A 103 12.21 -21.77 15.97
CA ALA A 103 12.60 -23.10 16.43
C ALA A 103 13.78 -23.77 15.67
N GLY A 104 14.61 -22.99 14.96
CA GLY A 104 15.76 -23.51 14.24
C GLY A 104 15.43 -24.38 13.03
N GLN A 105 14.27 -24.18 12.40
CA GLN A 105 13.74 -25.05 11.33
C GLN A 105 14.28 -24.77 9.91
N GLU A 106 15.25 -23.86 9.78
CA GLU A 106 16.00 -23.64 8.52
C GLU A 106 17.51 -23.54 8.79
N PRO A 107 18.16 -24.61 9.31
CA PRO A 107 19.54 -24.52 9.78
C PRO A 107 20.56 -24.44 8.64
N GLY A 108 20.24 -25.00 7.47
CA GLY A 108 21.14 -25.18 6.33
C GLY A 108 21.59 -23.88 5.63
N ASN A 109 22.56 -24.00 4.74
CA ASN A 109 23.06 -22.90 3.90
C ASN A 109 22.18 -22.70 2.64
N ALA A 110 22.62 -21.84 1.71
CA ALA A 110 21.88 -21.59 0.46
C ALA A 110 21.70 -22.86 -0.39
N ASP A 111 22.72 -23.71 -0.51
CA ASP A 111 22.66 -24.96 -1.28
C ASP A 111 21.72 -25.99 -0.62
N ASP A 112 21.75 -26.09 0.71
CA ASP A 112 20.81 -26.92 1.48
C ASP A 112 19.35 -26.49 1.25
N ILE A 113 19.10 -25.17 1.29
CA ILE A 113 17.79 -24.57 1.04
C ILE A 113 17.34 -24.86 -0.39
N LEU A 114 18.15 -24.54 -1.40
CA LEU A 114 17.83 -24.80 -2.81
C LEU A 114 17.51 -26.27 -3.05
N LYS A 115 18.32 -27.18 -2.49
CA LYS A 115 18.09 -28.63 -2.58
C LYS A 115 16.74 -29.03 -1.98
N ARG A 116 16.40 -28.54 -0.79
CA ARG A 116 15.14 -28.83 -0.10
C ARG A 116 13.93 -28.26 -0.84
N TYR A 117 14.03 -27.04 -1.34
CA TYR A 117 12.90 -26.38 -2.01
C TYR A 117 12.67 -26.97 -3.41
N ALA A 118 13.71 -27.57 -4.02
CA ALA A 118 13.58 -28.39 -5.22
C ALA A 118 12.88 -29.75 -4.97
N GLU A 119 12.91 -30.31 -3.75
CA GLU A 119 12.11 -31.49 -3.40
C GLU A 119 10.59 -31.17 -3.50
N PHE A 120 10.20 -29.94 -3.16
CA PHE A 120 8.84 -29.38 -3.36
C PHE A 120 8.64 -28.69 -4.73
N LYS A 121 9.61 -28.81 -5.66
CA LYS A 121 9.57 -28.24 -7.04
C LYS A 121 9.38 -26.72 -7.12
N VAL A 122 9.81 -25.95 -6.12
CA VAL A 122 9.69 -24.49 -6.09
C VAL A 122 10.45 -23.85 -7.27
N THR A 123 9.74 -23.15 -8.16
CA THR A 123 10.33 -22.34 -9.26
C THR A 123 10.22 -20.84 -9.02
N PHE A 124 9.39 -20.40 -8.07
CA PHE A 124 9.29 -18.99 -7.70
C PHE A 124 10.54 -18.48 -6.97
N SER A 125 10.56 -17.18 -6.65
CA SER A 125 11.75 -16.54 -6.08
C SER A 125 12.02 -16.97 -4.64
N ILE A 126 13.25 -17.35 -4.36
CA ILE A 126 13.74 -17.71 -3.01
C ILE A 126 14.80 -16.68 -2.60
N ALA A 127 14.52 -15.92 -1.56
CA ALA A 127 15.46 -14.96 -0.98
C ALA A 127 16.64 -15.65 -0.28
N HIS A 128 17.72 -14.92 -0.03
CA HIS A 128 18.72 -15.34 0.95
C HIS A 128 18.08 -15.56 2.33
N LYS A 129 18.57 -16.57 3.06
CA LYS A 129 18.14 -16.81 4.44
C LYS A 129 18.42 -15.57 5.29
N THR A 130 17.40 -15.08 5.98
CA THR A 130 17.45 -13.84 6.75
C THR A 130 16.65 -13.94 8.05
N SER A 131 16.90 -13.02 8.98
CA SER A 131 16.04 -12.87 10.15
C SER A 131 14.75 -12.16 9.76
N VAL A 132 13.65 -12.55 10.38
CA VAL A 132 12.30 -11.98 10.15
C VAL A 132 11.68 -11.44 11.42
N THR A 133 12.37 -11.55 12.56
CA THR A 133 11.95 -11.09 13.89
C THR A 133 13.03 -10.25 14.59
N GLY A 134 12.62 -9.35 15.50
CA GLY A 134 13.54 -8.56 16.32
C GLY A 134 14.40 -7.53 15.58
N GLU A 135 15.48 -7.08 16.22
CA GLU A 135 16.29 -5.94 15.76
C GLU A 135 17.07 -6.20 14.45
N GLU A 136 17.31 -7.46 14.08
CA GLU A 136 17.99 -7.86 12.85
C GLU A 136 17.03 -8.26 11.71
N ALA A 137 15.72 -8.19 11.94
CA ALA A 137 14.71 -8.54 10.94
C ALA A 137 14.89 -7.80 9.60
N HIS A 138 14.56 -8.47 8.51
CA HIS A 138 14.55 -7.87 7.17
C HIS A 138 13.61 -6.63 7.13
N PRO A 139 13.97 -5.52 6.43
CA PRO A 139 13.21 -4.27 6.44
C PRO A 139 11.73 -4.39 6.07
N PHE A 140 11.37 -5.40 5.27
CA PHE A 140 9.97 -5.75 4.99
C PHE A 140 9.20 -6.09 6.28
N PHE A 141 9.67 -7.06 7.07
CA PHE A 141 8.99 -7.53 8.29
C PHE A 141 9.07 -6.52 9.43
N LYS A 142 10.19 -5.77 9.55
CA LYS A 142 10.28 -4.62 10.47
C LYS A 142 9.13 -3.64 10.23
N LYS A 143 8.90 -3.26 8.97
CA LYS A 143 7.83 -2.33 8.61
C LYS A 143 6.42 -2.86 8.94
N ILE A 144 6.22 -4.18 8.98
CA ILE A 144 4.95 -4.78 9.44
C ILE A 144 4.81 -4.60 10.96
N ALA A 145 5.87 -4.86 11.72
CA ALA A 145 5.91 -4.65 13.16
C ALA A 145 5.71 -3.17 13.55
N ASP A 146 6.36 -2.26 12.80
CA ASP A 146 6.31 -0.81 13.03
C ASP A 146 4.96 -0.17 12.63
N LYS A 147 4.32 -0.66 11.55
CA LYS A 147 3.07 -0.10 11.01
C LYS A 147 1.80 -0.69 11.64
N TYR A 148 1.85 -1.94 12.10
CA TYR A 148 0.70 -2.65 12.66
C TYR A 148 1.00 -3.10 14.09
N SER A 149 1.71 -4.23 14.25
CA SER A 149 2.24 -4.70 15.53
C SER A 149 3.20 -5.88 15.33
N THR A 150 3.95 -6.22 16.37
CA THR A 150 4.73 -7.47 16.44
C THR A 150 3.89 -8.75 16.40
N SER A 151 2.56 -8.66 16.56
CA SER A 151 1.63 -9.79 16.40
C SER A 151 0.99 -9.87 15.00
N VAL A 152 1.28 -8.91 14.13
CA VAL A 152 0.94 -8.93 12.70
C VAL A 152 2.19 -9.20 11.85
N ALA A 153 3.38 -8.87 12.35
CA ALA A 153 4.64 -9.39 11.83
C ALA A 153 4.76 -10.92 12.05
N PRO A 154 5.73 -11.63 11.42
CA PRO A 154 5.88 -13.08 11.55
C PRO A 154 5.87 -13.57 13.00
N THR A 155 4.95 -14.49 13.28
CA THR A 155 4.77 -15.17 14.56
C THR A 155 5.26 -16.62 14.52
N TRP A 156 5.24 -17.24 13.34
CA TRP A 156 5.76 -18.57 13.09
C TRP A 156 6.22 -18.76 11.64
N ASN A 157 6.80 -19.94 11.34
CA ASN A 157 7.09 -20.36 9.97
C ASN A 157 5.81 -20.56 9.16
N PHE A 158 5.81 -20.04 7.93
CA PHE A 158 4.72 -20.03 6.95
C PHE A 158 3.59 -19.02 7.21
N ASP A 159 3.81 -17.98 8.02
CA ASP A 159 2.98 -16.77 7.93
C ASP A 159 3.20 -16.07 6.57
N LYS A 160 2.15 -15.46 6.01
CA LYS A 160 2.06 -15.03 4.59
C LYS A 160 1.50 -13.62 4.48
N PHE A 161 2.07 -12.81 3.60
CA PHE A 161 1.83 -11.37 3.51
C PHE A 161 1.48 -10.99 2.08
N LEU A 162 0.23 -10.61 1.84
CA LEU A 162 -0.28 -10.19 0.53
C LEU A 162 -0.26 -8.66 0.45
N VAL A 163 0.59 -8.14 -0.42
CA VAL A 163 0.74 -6.70 -0.70
C VAL A 163 0.14 -6.39 -2.07
N ASP A 164 -0.62 -5.31 -2.17
CA ASP A 164 -1.28 -4.87 -3.40
C ASP A 164 -0.34 -4.13 -4.38
N HIS A 165 -0.88 -3.73 -5.53
CA HIS A 165 -0.18 -2.99 -6.58
C HIS A 165 0.21 -1.55 -6.22
N ARG A 166 -0.33 -1.01 -5.12
CA ARG A 166 -0.04 0.32 -4.55
C ARG A 166 1.06 0.21 -3.48
N GLY A 167 1.33 -1.00 -3.00
CA GLY A 167 2.25 -1.31 -1.92
C GLY A 167 1.60 -1.39 -0.55
N GLU A 168 0.27 -1.42 -0.43
CA GLU A 168 -0.39 -1.54 0.86
C GLU A 168 -0.64 -3.03 1.21
N MET A 169 -0.71 -3.35 2.51
CA MET A 169 -0.97 -4.72 2.95
C MET A 169 -2.47 -5.02 2.76
N ARG A 170 -2.79 -5.91 1.82
CA ARG A 170 -4.16 -6.34 1.52
C ARG A 170 -4.63 -7.39 2.53
N ALA A 171 -3.79 -8.39 2.82
CA ALA A 171 -4.08 -9.44 3.78
C ALA A 171 -2.82 -10.02 4.46
N VAL A 172 -3.00 -10.57 5.65
CA VAL A 172 -1.99 -11.40 6.35
C VAL A 172 -2.65 -12.72 6.70
N PHE A 173 -2.05 -13.83 6.27
CA PHE A 173 -2.55 -15.18 6.53
C PHE A 173 -1.58 -15.91 7.46
N PRO A 174 -2.06 -16.48 8.58
CA PRO A 174 -1.21 -17.24 9.49
C PRO A 174 -0.76 -18.56 8.86
N ASN A 175 0.20 -19.18 9.52
CA ASN A 175 0.82 -20.46 9.15
C ASN A 175 -0.16 -21.63 9.02
N ASP A 176 -1.28 -21.64 9.74
CA ASP A 176 -2.34 -22.66 9.65
C ASP A 176 -3.36 -22.41 8.51
N THR A 177 -3.50 -21.18 8.01
CA THR A 177 -4.20 -20.92 6.73
C THR A 177 -3.34 -21.41 5.56
N GLU A 178 -3.68 -22.54 4.94
CA GLU A 178 -2.95 -23.07 3.79
C GLU A 178 -3.12 -22.21 2.53
N PRO A 179 -2.10 -22.08 1.63
CA PRO A 179 -2.17 -21.16 0.50
C PRO A 179 -3.30 -21.41 -0.53
N LEU A 180 -3.87 -22.63 -0.60
CA LEU A 180 -4.99 -22.95 -1.48
C LEU A 180 -6.37 -22.89 -0.79
N MET A 181 -6.45 -22.42 0.46
CA MET A 181 -7.72 -22.12 1.13
C MET A 181 -8.51 -21.04 0.37
N ASP A 182 -9.84 -21.16 0.37
CA ASP A 182 -10.72 -20.26 -0.39
C ASP A 182 -10.54 -18.78 0.00
N GLU A 183 -10.18 -18.46 1.24
CA GLU A 183 -9.86 -17.10 1.68
C GLU A 183 -8.64 -16.52 0.93
N VAL A 184 -7.51 -17.24 0.94
CA VAL A 184 -6.27 -16.85 0.25
C VAL A 184 -6.50 -16.75 -1.26
N VAL A 185 -7.20 -17.73 -1.82
CA VAL A 185 -7.49 -17.83 -3.26
C VAL A 185 -8.51 -16.79 -3.71
N THR A 186 -9.29 -16.20 -2.81
CA THR A 186 -10.24 -15.11 -3.13
C THR A 186 -9.55 -13.75 -3.04
N GLU A 187 -8.86 -13.46 -1.94
CA GLU A 187 -8.03 -12.25 -1.79
C GLU A 187 -7.02 -12.09 -2.94
N ILE A 188 -6.39 -13.20 -3.38
CA ILE A 188 -5.48 -13.20 -4.54
C ILE A 188 -6.24 -12.90 -5.85
N LYS A 189 -7.49 -13.32 -6.05
CA LYS A 189 -8.23 -12.95 -7.27
C LYS A 189 -8.59 -11.46 -7.25
N GLU A 190 -9.11 -10.96 -6.13
CA GLU A 190 -9.55 -9.58 -5.98
C GLU A 190 -8.40 -8.61 -6.23
N VAL A 191 -7.26 -8.78 -5.55
CA VAL A 191 -6.08 -7.90 -5.76
C VAL A 191 -5.48 -8.01 -7.17
N LEU A 192 -5.74 -9.13 -7.88
CA LEU A 192 -5.36 -9.32 -9.28
C LEU A 192 -6.39 -8.77 -10.29
N GLU A 193 -7.59 -8.42 -9.85
CA GLU A 193 -8.64 -7.75 -10.64
C GLU A 193 -8.66 -6.24 -10.38
N GLU A 194 -8.16 -5.81 -9.22
CA GLU A 194 -7.80 -4.43 -8.86
C GLU A 194 -6.54 -3.90 -9.59
N LEU A 195 -5.73 -4.75 -10.25
CA LEU A 195 -4.51 -4.30 -10.92
C LEU A 195 -4.82 -3.23 -11.99
N PRO A 196 -3.99 -2.19 -12.13
CA PRO A 196 -4.04 -1.28 -13.26
C PRO A 196 -3.89 -2.07 -14.56
N ARG A 197 -4.99 -2.19 -15.30
CA ARG A 197 -4.99 -2.78 -16.64
C ARG A 197 -4.03 -1.97 -17.50
N ALA A 198 -3.33 -2.63 -18.42
CA ALA A 198 -2.65 -1.90 -19.48
C ALA A 198 -3.71 -1.05 -20.21
N LEU A 199 -3.50 0.26 -20.28
CA LEU A 199 -4.37 1.14 -21.05
C LEU A 199 -4.29 0.69 -22.51
N GLU A 200 -5.41 0.21 -23.04
CA GLU A 200 -5.50 -0.09 -24.48
C GLU A 200 -5.20 1.18 -25.27
N PRO A 201 -4.41 1.14 -26.37
CA PRO A 201 -3.96 2.33 -27.08
C PRO A 201 -5.13 3.18 -27.62
N GLY A 202 -5.54 4.20 -26.85
CA GLY A 202 -6.70 5.04 -27.12
C GLY A 202 -7.63 5.29 -25.93
N GLN A 203 -7.41 4.65 -24.76
CA GLN A 203 -8.06 5.08 -23.52
C GLN A 203 -7.32 6.28 -22.92
N GLU A 204 -7.91 7.46 -23.08
CA GLU A 204 -7.53 8.65 -22.30
C GLU A 204 -7.97 8.45 -20.84
N MET A 205 -7.22 9.00 -19.89
CA MET A 205 -7.67 9.05 -18.49
C MET A 205 -8.63 10.23 -18.39
N GLU A 206 -9.91 9.95 -18.12
CA GLU A 206 -10.83 10.97 -17.64
C GLU A 206 -10.31 11.43 -16.26
N GLU A 207 -9.85 12.68 -16.18
CA GLU A 207 -9.48 13.30 -14.92
C GLU A 207 -10.78 13.51 -14.12
N GLU A 208 -10.93 12.80 -13.00
CA GLU A 208 -12.08 12.97 -12.11
C GLU A 208 -12.10 14.43 -11.61
N GLU A 209 -13.03 15.24 -12.12
CA GLU A 209 -13.16 16.65 -11.74
C GLU A 209 -13.47 16.73 -10.24
N GLU A 210 -12.72 17.56 -9.50
CA GLU A 210 -12.93 17.75 -8.06
C GLU A 210 -14.30 18.42 -7.84
N GLU A 211 -15.32 17.65 -7.44
CA GLU A 211 -16.65 18.19 -7.13
C GLU A 211 -16.55 19.23 -5.98
N GLU A 212 -16.74 20.50 -6.34
CA GLU A 212 -16.72 21.63 -5.43
C GLU A 212 -17.98 21.60 -4.54
N TYR A 213 -17.83 21.03 -3.34
CA TYR A 213 -18.89 20.97 -2.33
C TYR A 213 -19.29 22.38 -1.87
N ASP A 214 -20.36 22.91 -2.45
CA ASP A 214 -21.01 24.13 -1.98
C ASP A 214 -21.66 23.89 -0.60
N TYR A 215 -21.41 24.81 0.33
CA TYR A 215 -21.92 24.74 1.70
C TYR A 215 -23.07 25.76 1.83
N GLU A 216 -24.31 25.30 1.66
CA GLU A 216 -25.48 26.08 2.06
C GLU A 216 -25.47 26.25 3.59
N GLU A 217 -25.42 27.49 4.08
CA GLU A 217 -25.60 27.81 5.49
C GLU A 217 -27.09 27.72 5.85
N GLU A 218 -27.47 26.79 6.74
CA GLU A 218 -28.83 26.76 7.31
C GLU A 218 -28.97 27.86 8.38
N ASP A 219 -29.79 28.89 8.08
CA ASP A 219 -30.10 30.00 9.00
C ASP A 219 -30.80 29.51 10.30
N GLU A 220 -30.37 30.04 11.46
CA GLU A 220 -30.96 29.72 12.77
C GLU A 220 -32.30 30.46 13.03
N ASP A 221 -33.43 29.91 12.57
CA ASP A 221 -34.77 30.39 12.96
C ASP A 221 -35.10 29.96 14.41
N SER A 222 -34.91 30.87 15.37
CA SER A 222 -35.22 30.66 16.79
C SER A 222 -36.61 31.21 17.18
N ASP A 223 -37.65 30.38 17.15
CA ASP A 223 -39.00 30.77 17.58
C ASP A 223 -39.12 30.93 19.11
N ASP A 224 -39.23 32.18 19.57
CA ASP A 224 -39.75 32.56 20.89
C ASP A 224 -41.30 32.47 20.90
N GLU A 225 -41.92 31.72 21.82
CA GLU A 225 -43.29 32.03 22.24
C GLU A 225 -43.62 31.76 23.73
N ASP A 226 -44.67 32.42 24.21
CA ASP A 226 -44.86 32.90 25.58
C ASP A 226 -45.86 32.06 26.41
N SER A 227 -45.58 31.84 27.70
CA SER A 227 -46.48 31.12 28.62
C SER A 227 -46.56 31.71 30.04
N LYS A 228 -47.16 32.90 30.14
CA LYS A 228 -47.85 33.42 31.34
C LYS A 228 -48.96 32.44 31.79
N GLU A 229 -49.38 32.28 33.05
CA GLU A 229 -49.10 32.86 34.38
C GLU A 229 -49.69 31.89 35.47
N ARG A 230 -49.90 32.11 36.80
CA ARG A 230 -49.99 33.27 37.71
C ARG A 230 -49.75 32.84 39.18
N GLY A 231 -49.06 33.65 39.99
CA GLY A 231 -48.91 33.47 41.47
C GLY A 231 -47.84 32.44 41.91
N GLY A 232 -47.18 32.54 43.07
CA GLY A 232 -47.41 33.33 44.29
C GLY A 232 -47.57 32.39 45.51
N VAL A 233 -47.10 32.64 46.75
CA VAL A 233 -46.55 33.84 47.44
C VAL A 233 -45.71 33.37 48.68
N GLU A 234 -44.66 34.11 49.10
CA GLU A 234 -43.96 34.06 50.42
C GLU A 234 -43.21 32.75 50.86
N THR A 235 -42.26 32.70 51.83
CA THR A 235 -41.16 33.59 52.30
C THR A 235 -40.09 32.79 53.09
N LYS A 236 -38.86 33.34 53.24
CA LYS A 236 -37.83 33.05 54.27
C LYS A 236 -37.20 31.64 54.30
N SER A 237 -35.88 31.50 54.13
CA SER A 237 -34.80 31.77 55.11
C SER A 237 -34.79 30.83 56.33
N GLN A 238 -33.93 29.81 56.31
CA GLN A 238 -32.53 29.90 56.78
C GLN A 238 -31.66 28.82 56.12
#